data_AF-A0A0G4FAH7-F1
#
_entry.id   AF-A0A0G4FAH7-F1
#
_cell.length_a   1.000
_cell.length_b   1.000
_cell.length_c   1.000
_cell.angle_alpha   90.00
_cell.angle_beta   90.00
_cell.angle_gamma   90.00
#
_symmetry.space_group_name_H-M   'P 1'
#
loop_
_entity.id
_entity.type
_entity.pdbx_description
1 polymer ?
#
loop_
_entity_poly.entity_id
_entity_poly.type
_entity_poly.pdbx_seq_one_letter_code
_entity_poly.pdbx_strand_id
1 'polypeptide(L)'
;MTVRRRVSIVSDAEECCREVDDHLRGCDRVAMDCEGVMLGRFGRLCLVQLSTRERILVCDALKTGVVEALKPILSDPNIIKVCHDCREDSSALYHQHGVLLRSVFDTQVAYRLHLQRTRTDQGKGMAEGSSPYDEHGGSDSSAYAFDAPLAVPLKAFLDISTPPSREMKQRMSDDPTLWFRRPLGADLLRYAMEGVRHLIPLMDAMTRKGSSAAATGGAGGGGSDAQIDVDSVLSASQRYVDYRVLNSGFDRPADIATRGTNVQGVLVSRVPSKLLFKLNCGRQGVVSTLSAIKRFRDVQIGEVADCVVSNVSVDGNYVYLDRFDALHDYWSLKQRPKSHYRPTRQADEHETADPLLVPQVDPTDHDAHMHQDDGR
;
A
#
# COMPACT_ATOMS: atom_id res chain seq x y z
N MET A 1 20.43 -22.53 -13.63
CA MET A 1 19.75 -23.04 -14.84
C MET A 1 18.38 -22.39 -14.94
N THR A 2 18.15 -21.52 -15.92
CA THR A 2 16.85 -20.86 -16.09
C THR A 2 15.89 -21.84 -16.75
N VAL A 3 15.00 -22.45 -15.95
CA VAL A 3 13.92 -23.28 -16.48
C VAL A 3 13.02 -22.38 -17.32
N ARG A 4 12.93 -22.68 -18.63
CA ARG A 4 12.02 -21.96 -19.53
C ARG A 4 10.59 -22.32 -19.15
N ARG A 5 9.87 -21.40 -18.51
CA ARG A 5 8.44 -21.60 -18.22
C ARG A 5 7.63 -21.62 -19.49
N ARG A 6 6.64 -22.52 -19.54
CA ARG A 6 5.62 -22.52 -20.60
C ARG A 6 4.68 -21.35 -20.39
N VAL A 7 4.23 -20.74 -21.48
CA VAL A 7 3.35 -19.57 -21.45
C VAL A 7 2.06 -19.91 -22.19
N SER A 8 0.93 -19.69 -21.54
CA SER A 8 -0.41 -19.79 -22.15
C SER A 8 -1.05 -18.40 -22.17
N ILE A 9 -1.50 -17.95 -23.34
CA ILE A 9 -2.30 -16.73 -23.48
C ILE A 9 -3.74 -17.19 -23.58
N VAL A 10 -4.51 -16.95 -22.53
CA VAL A 10 -5.86 -17.49 -22.36
C VAL A 10 -6.88 -16.41 -22.68
N SER A 11 -7.79 -16.69 -23.62
CA SER A 11 -8.78 -15.70 -24.07
C SER A 11 -10.23 -16.21 -24.12
N ASP A 12 -10.46 -17.41 -23.58
CA ASP A 12 -11.80 -17.96 -23.35
C ASP A 12 -11.87 -18.71 -22.01
N ALA A 13 -13.09 -18.86 -21.50
CA ALA A 13 -13.32 -19.43 -20.17
C ALA A 13 -13.03 -20.93 -20.09
N GLU A 14 -13.25 -21.69 -21.17
CA GLU A 14 -13.06 -23.15 -21.18
C GLU A 14 -11.57 -23.51 -21.16
N GLU A 15 -10.77 -22.81 -21.97
CA GLU A 15 -9.31 -22.86 -21.91
C GLU A 15 -8.80 -22.45 -20.53
N CYS A 16 -9.37 -21.38 -19.94
CA CYS A 16 -8.99 -20.93 -18.60
C CYS A 16 -9.24 -22.01 -17.55
N CYS A 17 -10.42 -22.63 -17.55
CA CYS A 17 -10.75 -23.74 -16.65
C CYS A 17 -9.77 -24.91 -16.81
N ARG A 18 -9.44 -25.32 -18.05
CA ARG A 18 -8.48 -26.40 -18.30
C ARG A 18 -7.09 -26.06 -17.77
N GLU A 19 -6.59 -24.86 -18.06
CA GLU A 19 -5.28 -24.41 -17.56
C GLU A 19 -5.24 -24.32 -16.03
N VAL A 20 -6.34 -23.91 -15.40
CA VAL A 20 -6.50 -23.91 -13.93
C VAL A 20 -6.43 -25.34 -13.37
N ASP A 21 -7.21 -26.25 -13.93
CA ASP A 21 -7.32 -27.63 -13.48
C ASP A 21 -5.99 -28.40 -13.65
N ASP A 22 -5.36 -28.25 -14.82
CA ASP A 22 -4.15 -28.98 -15.18
C ASP A 22 -2.89 -28.45 -14.48
N HIS A 23 -2.87 -27.17 -14.10
CA HIS A 23 -1.61 -26.51 -13.71
C HIS A 23 -1.67 -25.71 -12.41
N LEU A 24 -2.83 -25.30 -11.91
CA LEU A 24 -2.91 -24.43 -10.72
C LEU A 24 -3.49 -25.11 -9.49
N ARG A 25 -4.50 -25.99 -9.63
CA ARG A 25 -5.22 -26.57 -8.46
C ARG A 25 -4.36 -27.37 -7.50
N GLY A 26 -3.29 -28.01 -7.98
CA GLY A 26 -2.36 -28.78 -7.15
C GLY A 26 -1.23 -27.94 -6.53
N CYS A 27 -1.14 -26.65 -6.84
CA CYS A 27 -0.09 -25.80 -6.32
C CYS A 27 -0.41 -25.32 -4.91
N ASP A 28 0.60 -25.30 -4.05
CA ASP A 28 0.53 -24.69 -2.72
C ASP A 28 0.59 -23.15 -2.78
N ARG A 29 1.15 -22.61 -3.87
CA ARG A 29 1.26 -21.18 -4.12
C ARG A 29 1.29 -20.84 -5.61
N VAL A 30 0.71 -19.70 -5.95
CA VAL A 30 0.73 -19.12 -7.30
C VAL A 30 1.13 -17.65 -7.19
N ALA A 31 2.00 -17.19 -8.08
CA ALA A 31 2.26 -15.77 -8.25
C ALA A 31 1.10 -15.13 -9.02
N MET A 32 0.76 -13.90 -8.69
CA MET A 32 -0.34 -13.17 -9.31
C MET A 32 0.00 -11.69 -9.48
N ASP A 33 -0.42 -11.14 -10.61
CA ASP A 33 -0.41 -9.71 -10.89
C ASP A 33 -1.64 -9.36 -11.77
N CYS A 34 -2.04 -8.10 -11.79
CA CYS A 34 -3.17 -7.62 -12.59
C CYS A 34 -2.82 -6.35 -13.35
N GLU A 35 -3.42 -6.18 -14.52
CA GLU A 35 -3.23 -4.98 -15.33
C GLU A 35 -4.59 -4.44 -15.80
N GLY A 36 -4.68 -3.12 -15.93
CA GLY A 36 -5.95 -2.46 -16.21
C GLY A 36 -5.85 -0.99 -16.58
N VAL A 37 -6.98 -0.45 -17.04
CA VAL A 37 -7.18 0.99 -17.21
C VAL A 37 -7.66 1.55 -15.88
N MET A 38 -6.86 2.42 -15.25
CA MET A 38 -7.11 2.91 -13.88
C MET A 38 -7.42 1.76 -12.91
N LEU A 39 -6.59 0.71 -12.92
CA LEU A 39 -6.82 -0.53 -12.17
C LEU A 39 -7.29 -0.23 -10.74
N GLY A 40 -8.38 -0.90 -10.33
CA GLY A 40 -9.06 -0.69 -9.07
C GLY A 40 -10.58 -0.73 -9.22
N ARG A 41 -11.30 -0.34 -8.16
CA ARG A 41 -12.77 -0.37 -8.10
C ARG A 41 -13.47 0.34 -9.25
N PHE A 42 -13.00 1.53 -9.62
CA PHE A 42 -13.65 2.41 -10.60
C PHE A 42 -13.01 2.38 -11.99
N GLY A 43 -12.02 1.52 -12.19
CA GLY A 43 -11.40 1.30 -13.49
C GLY A 43 -11.89 0.05 -14.17
N ARG A 44 -11.00 -0.54 -14.97
CA ARG A 44 -11.26 -1.78 -15.70
C ARG A 44 -10.08 -2.74 -15.56
N LEU A 45 -10.34 -3.92 -15.01
CA LEU A 45 -9.43 -5.05 -15.06
C LEU A 45 -9.35 -5.54 -16.51
N CYS A 46 -8.14 -5.60 -17.05
CA CYS A 46 -7.90 -5.98 -18.45
C CYS A 46 -7.13 -7.29 -18.58
N LEU A 47 -6.29 -7.64 -17.60
CA LEU A 47 -5.44 -8.82 -17.66
C LEU A 47 -5.20 -9.34 -16.25
N VAL A 48 -5.19 -10.66 -16.09
CA VAL A 48 -4.72 -11.33 -14.87
C VAL A 48 -3.57 -12.25 -15.27
N GLN A 49 -2.43 -12.13 -14.61
CA GLN A 49 -1.32 -13.05 -14.79
C GLN A 49 -1.24 -13.98 -13.61
N LEU A 50 -1.01 -15.27 -13.87
CA LEU A 50 -0.73 -16.27 -12.85
C LEU A 50 0.54 -17.01 -13.22
N SER A 51 1.42 -17.27 -12.26
CA SER A 51 2.62 -18.07 -12.50
C SER A 51 2.82 -19.12 -11.42
N THR A 52 3.13 -20.33 -11.85
CA THR A 52 3.76 -21.37 -11.03
C THR A 52 5.27 -21.36 -11.30
N ARG A 53 6.00 -22.36 -10.78
CA ARG A 53 7.41 -22.55 -11.13
C ARG A 53 7.63 -22.92 -12.60
N GLU A 54 6.64 -23.55 -13.23
CA GLU A 54 6.76 -24.18 -14.55
C GLU A 54 5.96 -23.48 -15.64
N ARG A 55 4.90 -22.75 -15.26
CA ARG A 55 3.94 -22.18 -16.19
C ARG A 55 3.57 -20.74 -15.84
N ILE A 56 3.34 -19.91 -16.86
CA ILE A 56 2.75 -18.58 -16.77
C ILE A 56 1.46 -18.57 -17.61
N LEU A 57 0.36 -18.19 -17.00
CA LEU A 57 -0.91 -17.90 -17.67
C LEU A 57 -1.03 -16.38 -17.79
N VAL A 58 -1.39 -15.90 -18.96
CA VAL A 58 -1.77 -14.51 -19.22
C VAL A 58 -3.22 -14.53 -19.66
N CYS A 59 -4.13 -14.23 -18.73
CA CYS A 59 -5.57 -14.39 -18.90
C CYS A 59 -6.24 -13.06 -19.27
N ASP A 60 -6.91 -13.01 -20.42
CA ASP A 60 -7.65 -11.84 -20.90
C ASP A 60 -8.92 -11.60 -20.06
N ALA A 61 -8.83 -10.70 -19.08
CA ALA A 61 -9.95 -10.37 -18.19
C ALA A 61 -11.08 -9.59 -18.87
N LEU A 62 -10.90 -9.14 -20.12
CA LEU A 62 -11.98 -8.54 -20.90
C LEU A 62 -12.94 -9.59 -21.48
N LYS A 63 -12.55 -10.86 -21.46
CA LYS A 63 -13.33 -11.97 -22.02
C LYS A 63 -14.25 -12.55 -20.97
N THR A 64 -15.51 -12.72 -21.33
CA THR A 64 -16.56 -13.25 -20.46
C THR A 64 -16.16 -14.62 -19.89
N GLY A 65 -16.29 -14.78 -18.57
CA GLY A 65 -16.05 -16.05 -17.89
C GLY A 65 -14.59 -16.32 -17.53
N VAL A 66 -13.62 -15.56 -18.07
CA VAL A 66 -12.19 -15.81 -17.81
C VAL A 66 -11.84 -15.53 -16.35
N VAL A 67 -12.27 -14.42 -15.77
CA VAL A 67 -11.97 -14.11 -14.36
C VAL A 67 -12.74 -15.04 -13.42
N GLU A 68 -13.96 -15.41 -13.80
CA GLU A 68 -14.79 -16.36 -13.05
C GLU A 68 -14.14 -17.76 -13.00
N ALA A 69 -13.50 -18.19 -14.09
CA ALA A 69 -12.73 -19.44 -14.15
C ALA A 69 -11.50 -19.44 -13.22
N LEU A 70 -10.93 -18.26 -12.91
CA LEU A 70 -9.81 -18.12 -11.97
C LEU A 70 -10.26 -18.12 -10.49
N LYS A 71 -11.54 -17.84 -10.22
CA LYS A 71 -12.08 -17.71 -8.86
C LYS A 71 -11.75 -18.90 -7.94
N PRO A 72 -11.79 -20.17 -8.38
CA PRO A 72 -11.41 -21.31 -7.54
C PRO A 72 -9.98 -21.23 -7.03
N ILE A 73 -9.04 -20.58 -7.73
CA ILE A 73 -7.66 -20.42 -7.29
C ILE A 73 -7.50 -19.15 -6.42
N LEU A 74 -8.08 -18.04 -6.89
CA LEU A 74 -7.94 -16.74 -6.24
C LEU A 74 -8.61 -16.69 -4.86
N SER A 75 -9.72 -17.41 -4.71
CA SER A 75 -10.50 -17.46 -3.46
C SER A 75 -10.17 -18.65 -2.55
N ASP A 76 -9.32 -19.59 -2.97
CA ASP A 76 -8.95 -20.74 -2.12
C ASP A 76 -7.98 -20.31 -1.01
N PRO A 77 -8.34 -20.48 0.28
CA PRO A 77 -7.42 -20.16 1.38
C PRO A 77 -6.20 -21.10 1.46
N ASN A 78 -6.22 -22.27 0.82
CA ASN A 78 -5.13 -23.25 0.86
C ASN A 78 -4.05 -22.99 -0.19
N ILE A 79 -4.31 -22.10 -1.16
CA ILE A 79 -3.35 -21.70 -2.18
C ILE A 79 -2.86 -20.29 -1.82
N ILE A 80 -1.56 -20.12 -1.58
CA ILE A 80 -0.99 -18.79 -1.31
C ILE A 80 -0.93 -18.00 -2.63
N LYS A 81 -1.48 -16.79 -2.66
CA LYS A 81 -1.28 -15.85 -3.77
C LYS A 81 -0.09 -14.95 -3.46
N VAL A 82 0.99 -15.11 -4.21
CA VAL A 82 2.20 -14.30 -4.08
C VAL A 82 2.07 -13.08 -4.97
N CYS A 83 1.93 -11.91 -4.37
CA CYS A 83 1.70 -10.64 -5.07
C CYS A 83 2.79 -9.62 -4.74
N HIS A 84 2.76 -8.48 -5.40
CA HIS A 84 3.52 -7.30 -5.01
C HIS A 84 2.59 -6.09 -5.06
N ASP A 85 2.25 -5.53 -3.90
CA ASP A 85 1.25 -4.46 -3.80
C ASP A 85 -0.15 -4.83 -4.34
N CYS A 86 -0.79 -5.84 -3.75
CA CYS A 86 -2.09 -6.37 -4.20
C CYS A 86 -3.32 -5.46 -3.96
N ARG A 87 -3.13 -4.21 -3.55
CA ARG A 87 -4.24 -3.32 -3.12
C ARG A 87 -5.23 -3.07 -4.25
N GLU A 88 -4.76 -2.54 -5.38
CA GLU A 88 -5.62 -2.26 -6.53
C GLU A 88 -6.12 -3.55 -7.21
N ASP A 89 -5.32 -4.62 -7.22
CA ASP A 89 -5.73 -5.94 -7.71
C ASP A 89 -6.93 -6.46 -6.93
N SER A 90 -6.83 -6.48 -5.60
CA SER A 90 -7.89 -6.91 -4.69
C SER A 90 -9.16 -6.06 -4.87
N SER A 91 -8.99 -4.75 -5.04
CA SER A 91 -10.09 -3.83 -5.32
C SER A 91 -10.79 -4.15 -6.64
N ALA A 92 -10.02 -4.32 -7.72
CA ALA A 92 -10.56 -4.63 -9.05
C ALA A 92 -11.30 -5.97 -9.08
N LEU A 93 -10.68 -7.03 -8.54
CA LEU A 93 -11.25 -8.38 -8.46
C LEU A 93 -12.58 -8.41 -7.69
N TYR A 94 -12.62 -7.70 -6.55
CA TYR A 94 -13.80 -7.67 -5.70
C TYR A 94 -14.96 -6.91 -6.34
N HIS A 95 -14.72 -5.65 -6.76
CA HIS A 95 -15.79 -4.77 -7.22
C HIS A 95 -16.27 -5.09 -8.64
N GLN A 96 -15.40 -5.63 -9.50
CA GLN A 96 -15.76 -5.91 -10.89
C GLN A 96 -16.23 -7.36 -11.11
N HIS A 97 -15.74 -8.32 -10.31
CA HIS A 97 -15.98 -9.76 -10.52
C HIS A 97 -16.46 -10.53 -9.29
N GLY A 98 -16.63 -9.87 -8.13
CA GLY A 98 -17.05 -10.55 -6.89
C GLY A 98 -16.08 -11.66 -6.46
N VAL A 99 -14.80 -11.51 -6.77
CA VAL A 99 -13.73 -12.42 -6.37
C VAL A 99 -13.14 -11.93 -5.06
N LEU A 100 -13.16 -12.79 -4.05
CA LEU A 100 -12.51 -12.54 -2.76
C LEU A 100 -11.10 -13.11 -2.83
N LEU A 101 -10.10 -12.25 -2.95
CA LEU A 101 -8.70 -12.66 -2.87
C LEU A 101 -8.38 -13.10 -1.44
N ARG A 102 -7.84 -14.31 -1.24
CA ARG A 102 -7.52 -14.89 0.08
C ARG A 102 -6.08 -15.36 0.16
N SER A 103 -5.52 -15.50 1.37
CA SER A 103 -4.18 -16.07 1.59
C SER A 103 -3.10 -15.40 0.74
N VAL A 104 -2.98 -14.08 0.87
CA VAL A 104 -2.01 -13.30 0.08
C VAL A 104 -0.69 -13.19 0.83
N PHE A 105 0.39 -13.56 0.17
CA PHE A 105 1.75 -13.19 0.54
C PHE A 105 2.17 -11.99 -0.32
N ASP A 106 2.14 -10.79 0.25
CA ASP A 106 2.56 -9.59 -0.46
C ASP A 106 4.07 -9.34 -0.23
N THR A 107 4.84 -9.37 -1.32
CA THR A 107 6.30 -9.22 -1.26
C THR A 107 6.74 -7.81 -0.84
N GLN A 108 5.91 -6.77 -1.04
CA GLN A 108 6.17 -5.42 -0.54
C GLN A 108 5.99 -5.40 0.99
N VAL A 109 4.96 -6.08 1.51
CA VAL A 109 4.75 -6.26 2.95
C VAL A 109 5.88 -7.05 3.57
N ALA A 110 6.31 -8.16 2.94
CA ALA A 110 7.45 -8.95 3.39
C ALA A 110 8.72 -8.08 3.47
N TYR A 111 9.01 -7.31 2.42
CA TYR A 111 10.17 -6.42 2.40
C TYR A 111 10.14 -5.39 3.54
N ARG A 112 8.98 -4.79 3.82
CA ARG A 112 8.81 -3.86 4.94
C ARG A 112 9.06 -4.54 6.29
N LEU A 113 8.52 -5.74 6.51
CA LEU A 113 8.72 -6.50 7.75
C LEU A 113 10.21 -6.86 7.95
N HIS A 114 10.92 -7.20 6.87
CA HIS A 114 12.37 -7.43 6.92
C HIS A 114 13.13 -6.20 7.40
N LEU A 115 12.86 -5.02 6.81
CA LEU A 115 13.51 -3.77 7.21
C LEU A 115 13.20 -3.35 8.66
N GLN A 116 11.98 -3.62 9.13
CA GLN A 116 11.62 -3.35 10.52
C GLN A 116 12.44 -4.21 11.50
N ARG A 117 12.64 -5.49 11.17
CA ARG A 117 13.43 -6.42 12.00
C ARG A 117 14.92 -6.07 12.04
N THR A 118 15.51 -5.78 10.88
CA THR A 118 16.94 -5.42 10.81
C THR A 118 17.24 -4.15 11.59
N ARG A 119 16.31 -3.19 11.61
CA ARG A 119 16.40 -2.01 12.49
C ARG A 119 16.34 -2.36 13.97
N THR A 120 15.41 -3.22 14.39
CA THR A 120 15.32 -3.64 15.81
C THR A 120 16.55 -4.39 16.29
N ASP A 121 17.19 -5.18 15.43
CA ASP A 121 18.42 -5.89 15.80
C ASP A 121 19.65 -4.98 15.84
N GLN A 122 19.71 -3.94 15.01
CA GLN A 122 20.76 -2.90 15.08
C GLN A 122 20.53 -1.90 16.23
N GLY A 123 19.29 -1.73 16.68
CA GLY A 123 18.88 -0.79 17.74
C GLY A 123 19.03 -1.28 19.18
N LYS A 124 19.37 -2.56 19.41
CA LYS A 124 19.61 -3.14 20.77
C LYS A 124 20.82 -2.53 21.54
N GLY A 125 21.41 -1.45 21.04
CA GLY A 125 22.49 -0.69 21.68
C GLY A 125 22.13 0.73 22.13
N MET A 126 20.89 1.21 21.95
CA MET A 126 20.48 2.54 22.43
C MET A 126 19.21 2.46 23.30
N ALA A 127 19.28 3.12 24.46
CA ALA A 127 18.32 3.05 25.55
C ALA A 127 16.89 3.46 25.15
N GLU A 128 15.91 2.79 25.74
CA GLU A 128 14.49 3.12 25.65
C GLU A 128 14.25 4.54 26.18
N GLY A 129 13.85 5.47 25.29
CA GLY A 129 13.50 6.84 25.70
C GLY A 129 13.54 7.92 24.61
N SER A 130 14.15 7.67 23.44
CA SER A 130 14.11 8.63 22.33
C SER A 130 12.85 8.43 21.49
N SER A 131 12.03 9.49 21.39
CA SER A 131 10.98 9.63 20.39
C SER A 131 11.54 9.30 19.00
N PRO A 132 10.88 8.46 18.17
CA PRO A 132 11.40 8.01 16.88
C PRO A 132 11.47 9.10 15.81
N TYR A 133 11.24 10.36 16.17
CA TYR A 133 11.26 11.51 15.27
C TYR A 133 12.39 12.47 15.66
N ASP A 134 13.62 12.14 15.29
CA ASP A 134 14.69 13.14 15.22
C ASP A 134 14.36 14.11 14.07
N GLU A 135 14.27 15.41 14.39
CA GLU A 135 14.02 16.52 13.46
C GLU A 135 15.16 16.71 12.41
N HIS A 136 16.17 15.84 12.41
CA HIS A 136 17.36 15.91 11.57
C HIS A 136 17.33 14.88 10.44
N GLY A 137 16.39 15.03 9.51
CA GLY A 137 16.58 14.72 8.08
C GLY A 137 17.09 13.32 7.67
N GLY A 138 17.04 12.31 8.54
CA GLY A 138 17.39 10.93 8.18
C GLY A 138 16.35 10.39 7.20
N SER A 139 16.79 9.88 6.06
CA SER A 139 15.90 9.26 5.07
C SER A 139 15.16 8.09 5.71
N ASP A 140 13.87 8.29 6.00
CA ASP A 140 13.07 7.27 6.65
C ASP A 140 12.84 6.10 5.68
N SER A 141 13.74 5.12 5.71
CA SER A 141 13.67 3.92 4.86
C SER A 141 12.38 3.10 5.10
N SER A 142 11.60 3.39 6.15
CA SER A 142 10.27 2.81 6.37
C SER A 142 9.22 3.37 5.39
N ALA A 143 9.31 4.66 5.05
CA ALA A 143 8.46 5.29 4.05
C ALA A 143 8.78 4.80 2.63
N TYR A 144 10.04 4.51 2.37
CA TYR A 144 10.46 3.93 1.10
C TYR A 144 10.03 2.46 0.93
N ALA A 145 9.85 1.74 2.04
CA ALA A 145 9.48 0.32 2.02
C ALA A 145 8.01 0.05 1.66
N PHE A 146 7.10 0.97 2.00
CA PHE A 146 5.65 0.78 1.86
C PHE A 146 5.12 1.05 0.44
N ASP A 147 5.90 1.73 -0.38
CA ASP A 147 5.64 1.93 -1.81
C ASP A 147 6.87 1.50 -2.62
N ALA A 148 7.67 0.58 -2.06
CA ALA A 148 8.86 0.07 -2.72
C ALA A 148 8.45 -0.63 -4.02
N PRO A 149 9.00 -0.25 -5.18
CA PRO A 149 8.71 -0.93 -6.44
C PRO A 149 9.35 -2.31 -6.42
N LEU A 150 8.74 -3.29 -7.11
CA LEU A 150 9.20 -4.68 -7.19
C LEU A 150 10.70 -4.84 -7.49
N ALA A 151 11.28 -3.95 -8.29
CA ALA A 151 12.72 -3.94 -8.59
C ALA A 151 13.61 -3.87 -7.32
N VAL A 152 13.15 -3.23 -6.25
CA VAL A 152 13.90 -3.09 -4.99
C VAL A 152 14.06 -4.45 -4.28
N PRO A 153 13.00 -5.19 -3.91
CA PRO A 153 13.16 -6.50 -3.31
C PRO A 153 13.78 -7.53 -4.28
N LEU A 154 13.54 -7.42 -5.60
CA LEU A 154 14.23 -8.27 -6.58
C LEU A 154 15.75 -8.09 -6.55
N LYS A 155 16.21 -6.84 -6.49
CA LYS A 155 17.64 -6.54 -6.36
C LYS A 155 18.18 -7.03 -5.02
N ALA A 156 17.46 -6.77 -3.93
CA ALA A 156 17.92 -7.08 -2.58
C ALA A 156 18.02 -8.59 -2.29
N PHE A 157 17.10 -9.41 -2.81
CA PHE A 157 17.02 -10.84 -2.45
C PHE A 157 17.45 -11.80 -3.56
N LEU A 158 17.42 -11.36 -4.82
CA LEU A 158 17.74 -12.21 -5.98
C LEU A 158 18.89 -11.66 -6.84
N ASP A 159 19.43 -10.49 -6.49
CA ASP A 159 20.40 -9.75 -7.31
C ASP A 159 19.91 -9.43 -8.73
N ILE A 160 18.59 -9.39 -8.91
CA ILE A 160 17.97 -9.12 -10.21
C ILE A 160 17.78 -7.61 -10.36
N SER A 161 18.61 -7.00 -11.20
CA SER A 161 18.43 -5.63 -11.66
C SER A 161 17.54 -5.61 -12.92
N THR A 162 16.24 -5.87 -12.78
CA THR A 162 15.29 -5.65 -13.88
C THR A 162 14.68 -4.27 -13.73
N PRO A 163 15.11 -3.26 -14.51
CA PRO A 163 14.30 -2.07 -14.61
C PRO A 163 12.97 -2.49 -15.25
N PRO A 164 11.79 -2.14 -14.70
CA PRO A 164 10.61 -2.06 -15.56
C PRO A 164 11.00 -1.14 -16.71
N SER A 165 10.80 -1.55 -17.97
CA SER A 165 11.31 -0.74 -19.07
C SER A 165 10.71 0.65 -18.92
N ARG A 166 11.57 1.64 -18.66
CA ARG A 166 11.16 3.04 -18.47
C ARG A 166 10.27 3.49 -19.63
N GLU A 167 10.58 2.95 -20.80
CA GLU A 167 9.80 3.04 -22.02
C GLU A 167 8.37 2.48 -21.89
N MET A 168 8.14 1.28 -21.33
CA MET A 168 6.78 0.76 -21.14
C MET A 168 5.98 1.62 -20.17
N LYS A 169 6.60 2.04 -19.06
CA LYS A 169 5.95 2.96 -18.12
C LYS A 169 5.56 4.28 -18.78
N GLN A 170 6.44 4.82 -19.62
CA GLN A 170 6.12 6.02 -20.40
C GLN A 170 4.96 5.77 -21.36
N ARG A 171 4.98 4.66 -22.11
CA ARG A 171 3.89 4.28 -23.02
C ARG A 171 2.55 4.12 -22.31
N MET A 172 2.52 3.51 -21.12
CA MET A 172 1.31 3.40 -20.31
C MET A 172 0.80 4.76 -19.83
N SER A 173 1.72 5.70 -19.55
CA SER A 173 1.37 7.08 -19.21
C SER A 173 0.84 7.87 -20.41
N ASP A 174 1.45 7.69 -21.58
CA ASP A 174 1.07 8.39 -22.82
C ASP A 174 -0.27 7.87 -23.37
N ASP A 175 -0.58 6.60 -23.10
CA ASP A 175 -1.79 5.93 -23.54
C ASP A 175 -2.47 5.16 -22.40
N PRO A 176 -3.36 5.82 -21.64
CA PRO A 176 -4.10 5.19 -20.55
C PRO A 176 -4.99 4.02 -20.99
N THR A 177 -5.27 3.88 -22.29
CA THR A 177 -6.11 2.81 -22.84
C THR A 177 -5.32 1.57 -23.27
N LEU A 178 -3.99 1.58 -23.10
CA LEU A 178 -3.08 0.59 -23.67
C LEU A 178 -3.47 -0.86 -23.31
N TRP A 179 -3.82 -1.12 -22.06
CA TRP A 179 -4.23 -2.44 -21.57
C TRP A 179 -5.59 -2.92 -22.09
N PHE A 180 -6.43 -2.01 -22.58
CA PHE A 180 -7.73 -2.35 -23.16
C PHE A 180 -7.62 -2.87 -24.59
N ARG A 181 -6.52 -2.56 -25.30
CA ARG A 181 -6.36 -2.88 -26.72
C ARG A 181 -6.09 -4.37 -26.95
N ARG A 182 -6.61 -4.90 -28.06
CA ARG A 182 -6.38 -6.28 -28.52
C ARG A 182 -6.03 -6.30 -30.02
N PRO A 183 -5.17 -7.23 -30.48
CA PRO A 183 -4.34 -8.13 -29.66
C PRO A 183 -3.28 -7.37 -28.84
N LEU A 184 -2.80 -7.97 -27.75
CA LEU A 184 -1.72 -7.38 -26.96
C LEU A 184 -0.39 -7.48 -27.73
N GLY A 185 0.37 -6.39 -27.77
CA GLY A 185 1.71 -6.39 -28.38
C GLY A 185 2.69 -7.26 -27.60
N ALA A 186 3.69 -7.81 -28.28
CA ALA A 186 4.67 -8.73 -27.67
C ALA A 186 5.42 -8.14 -26.47
N ASP A 187 5.73 -6.84 -26.50
CA ASP A 187 6.41 -6.17 -25.38
C ASP A 187 5.51 -5.99 -24.17
N LEU A 188 4.22 -5.77 -24.39
CA LEU A 188 3.23 -5.64 -23.33
C LEU A 188 2.97 -7.01 -22.66
N LEU A 189 2.92 -8.08 -23.46
CA LEU A 189 2.90 -9.45 -22.94
C LEU A 189 4.16 -9.77 -22.14
N ARG A 190 5.35 -9.38 -22.64
CA ARG A 190 6.60 -9.58 -21.91
C ARG A 190 6.59 -8.84 -20.57
N TYR A 191 6.16 -7.58 -20.57
CA TYR A 191 6.01 -6.78 -19.37
C TYR A 191 5.11 -7.46 -18.33
N ALA A 192 3.90 -7.87 -18.74
CA ALA A 192 2.95 -8.58 -17.88
C ALA A 192 3.55 -9.88 -17.31
N MET A 193 4.28 -10.66 -18.12
CA MET A 193 4.93 -11.88 -17.64
C MET A 193 6.04 -11.61 -16.61
N GLU A 194 6.79 -10.51 -16.76
CA GLU A 194 7.83 -10.15 -15.79
C GLU A 194 7.25 -9.79 -14.41
N GLY A 195 6.02 -9.26 -14.35
CA GLY A 195 5.32 -8.95 -13.09
C GLY A 195 5.17 -10.16 -12.17
N VAL A 196 4.96 -11.36 -12.74
CA VAL A 196 4.77 -12.60 -11.97
C VAL A 196 5.98 -13.54 -11.98
N ARG A 197 6.91 -13.40 -12.94
CA ARG A 197 8.00 -14.35 -13.16
C ARG A 197 8.83 -14.60 -11.90
N HIS A 198 9.11 -13.54 -11.15
CA HIS A 198 10.06 -13.60 -10.05
C HIS A 198 9.42 -13.66 -8.67
N LEU A 199 8.09 -13.57 -8.55
CA LEU A 199 7.42 -13.48 -7.25
C LEU A 199 7.58 -14.74 -6.40
N ILE A 200 7.39 -15.95 -6.95
CA ILE A 200 7.64 -17.20 -6.19
C ILE A 200 9.12 -17.33 -5.78
N PRO A 201 10.11 -17.19 -6.69
CA PRO A 201 11.52 -17.18 -6.29
C PRO A 201 11.86 -16.12 -5.23
N LEU A 202 11.23 -14.95 -5.30
CA LEU A 202 11.41 -13.86 -4.34
C LEU A 202 10.85 -14.24 -2.97
N MET A 203 9.64 -14.80 -2.91
CA MET A 203 9.07 -15.38 -1.69
C MET A 203 10.03 -16.41 -1.10
N ASP A 204 10.50 -17.37 -1.90
CA ASP A 204 11.42 -18.42 -1.44
C ASP A 204 12.74 -17.86 -0.87
N ALA A 205 13.24 -16.76 -1.43
CA ALA A 205 14.45 -16.11 -0.96
C ALA A 205 14.22 -15.34 0.34
N MET A 206 13.09 -14.64 0.44
CA MET A 206 12.67 -13.92 1.64
C MET A 206 12.40 -14.83 2.85
N THR A 207 11.97 -16.07 2.60
CA THR A 207 11.55 -17.03 3.64
C THR A 207 12.54 -18.17 3.86
N ARG A 208 13.63 -18.25 3.08
CA ARG A 208 14.62 -19.33 3.21
C ARG A 208 15.32 -19.25 4.56
N LYS A 209 15.47 -20.40 5.22
CA LYS A 209 16.41 -20.53 6.34
C LYS A 209 17.82 -20.58 5.76
N GLY A 210 18.74 -19.77 6.30
CA GLY A 210 20.15 -19.91 6.02
C GLY A 210 20.56 -21.37 6.27
N SER A 211 21.08 -22.05 5.25
CA SER A 211 21.67 -23.37 5.44
C SER A 211 22.85 -23.21 6.39
N SER A 212 22.75 -23.74 7.61
CA SER A 212 23.96 -24.02 8.40
C SER A 212 24.70 -25.16 7.72
N ALA A 213 25.47 -24.85 6.67
CA ALA A 213 26.41 -25.77 6.08
C ALA A 213 27.74 -25.64 6.81
N ALA A 214 28.20 -26.77 7.33
CA ALA A 214 29.46 -26.96 8.02
C ALA A 214 30.67 -26.37 7.27
N ALA A 215 31.61 -25.85 8.06
CA ALA A 215 33.06 -25.83 7.84
C ALA A 215 33.59 -25.43 6.44
N THR A 216 34.05 -24.18 6.31
CA THR A 216 35.45 -23.83 6.00
C THR A 216 35.67 -22.34 6.30
N GLY A 217 36.76 -22.03 6.99
CA GLY A 217 37.05 -20.70 7.53
C GLY A 217 37.22 -19.60 6.47
N GLY A 218 36.74 -18.40 6.83
CA GLY A 218 36.92 -17.16 6.10
C GLY A 218 36.14 -16.05 6.77
N ALA A 219 36.83 -15.20 7.53
CA ALA A 219 36.23 -14.05 8.20
C ALA A 219 35.83 -12.98 7.17
N GLY A 220 34.55 -12.57 7.17
CA GLY A 220 34.10 -11.43 6.38
C GLY A 220 32.57 -11.30 6.32
N GLY A 221 32.00 -10.45 7.18
CA GLY A 221 30.70 -9.80 6.95
C GLY A 221 29.44 -10.61 7.26
N GLY A 222 29.20 -10.97 8.53
CA GLY A 222 27.94 -11.55 9.00
C GLY A 222 26.80 -10.52 9.04
N GLY A 223 26.09 -10.34 7.94
CA GLY A 223 24.76 -9.73 7.92
C GLY A 223 23.74 -10.76 8.42
N SER A 224 22.89 -10.34 9.36
CA SER A 224 21.84 -11.17 9.98
C SER A 224 20.90 -11.79 8.93
N ASP A 225 21.07 -13.08 8.66
CA ASP A 225 20.27 -13.89 7.72
C ASP A 225 18.92 -14.28 8.38
N ALA A 226 18.20 -13.27 8.88
CA ALA A 226 16.99 -13.42 9.67
C ALA A 226 15.78 -13.69 8.77
N GLN A 227 15.32 -14.94 8.80
CA GLN A 227 14.15 -15.46 8.11
C GLN A 227 12.90 -14.58 8.33
N ILE A 228 12.17 -14.29 7.25
CA ILE A 228 10.80 -13.76 7.36
C ILE A 228 9.83 -14.94 7.52
N ASP A 229 8.99 -14.86 8.54
CA ASP A 229 7.96 -15.86 8.81
C ASP A 229 6.78 -15.67 7.83
N VAL A 230 6.33 -16.77 7.22
CA VAL A 230 5.28 -16.74 6.19
C VAL A 230 3.96 -16.28 6.80
N ASP A 231 3.57 -16.82 7.96
CA ASP A 231 2.28 -16.51 8.59
C ASP A 231 2.20 -15.04 9.02
N SER A 232 3.30 -14.49 9.51
CA SER A 232 3.44 -13.05 9.78
C SER A 232 3.19 -12.19 8.54
N VAL A 233 3.69 -12.60 7.36
CA VAL A 233 3.45 -11.89 6.11
C VAL A 233 2.01 -12.05 5.66
N LEU A 234 1.44 -13.26 5.72
CA LEU A 234 0.04 -13.50 5.36
C LEU A 234 -0.90 -12.64 6.21
N SER A 235 -0.69 -12.62 7.53
CA SER A 235 -1.46 -11.81 8.47
C SER A 235 -1.33 -10.31 8.18
N ALA A 236 -0.10 -9.81 7.98
CA ALA A 236 0.12 -8.40 7.67
C ALA A 236 -0.42 -7.99 6.28
N SER A 237 -0.40 -8.90 5.31
CA SER A 237 -0.89 -8.68 3.94
C SER A 237 -2.42 -8.56 3.90
N GLN A 238 -3.14 -9.08 4.90
CA GLN A 238 -4.60 -8.97 4.98
C GLN A 238 -5.07 -7.50 4.89
N ARG A 239 -4.31 -6.55 5.46
CA ARG A 239 -4.62 -5.12 5.35
C ARG A 239 -4.59 -4.60 3.91
N TYR A 240 -3.69 -5.13 3.07
CA TYR A 240 -3.63 -4.76 1.66
C TYR A 240 -4.82 -5.36 0.90
N VAL A 241 -5.23 -6.59 1.24
CA VAL A 241 -6.42 -7.21 0.67
C VAL A 241 -7.69 -6.44 1.08
N ASP A 242 -7.76 -5.95 2.33
CA ASP A 242 -8.88 -5.16 2.87
C ASP A 242 -8.98 -3.75 2.29
N TYR A 243 -7.98 -3.30 1.54
CA TYR A 243 -8.10 -2.09 0.72
C TYR A 243 -9.34 -2.12 -0.18
N ARG A 244 -9.77 -3.31 -0.63
CA ARG A 244 -11.00 -3.48 -1.43
C ARG A 244 -12.25 -2.88 -0.77
N VAL A 245 -12.35 -2.86 0.56
CA VAL A 245 -13.53 -2.32 1.27
C VAL A 245 -13.35 -0.85 1.70
N LEU A 246 -12.16 -0.29 1.53
CA LEU A 246 -11.89 1.11 1.86
C LEU A 246 -12.80 2.02 1.03
N ASN A 247 -13.53 2.93 1.69
CA ASN A 247 -14.47 3.85 1.06
C ASN A 247 -15.54 3.16 0.20
N SER A 248 -15.95 1.93 0.53
CA SER A 248 -16.93 1.17 -0.25
C SER A 248 -18.32 1.83 -0.31
N GLY A 249 -18.63 2.75 0.60
CA GLY A 249 -19.90 3.49 0.66
C GLY A 249 -20.09 4.54 -0.43
N PHE A 250 -19.06 4.83 -1.25
CA PHE A 250 -19.17 5.75 -2.38
C PHE A 250 -19.34 5.00 -3.69
N ASP A 251 -20.31 5.38 -4.52
CA ASP A 251 -20.57 4.71 -5.80
C ASP A 251 -19.82 5.34 -6.97
N ARG A 252 -19.29 6.56 -6.80
CA ARG A 252 -18.56 7.27 -7.86
C ARG A 252 -17.29 7.94 -7.31
N PRO A 253 -16.20 8.01 -8.09
CA PRO A 253 -14.99 8.76 -7.72
C PRO A 253 -15.27 10.25 -7.41
N ALA A 254 -16.27 10.84 -8.07
CA ALA A 254 -16.64 12.24 -7.90
C ALA A 254 -17.20 12.54 -6.49
N ASP A 255 -17.84 11.57 -5.85
CA ASP A 255 -18.45 11.75 -4.53
C ASP A 255 -17.37 11.93 -3.45
N ILE A 256 -16.26 11.21 -3.61
CA ILE A 256 -15.06 11.34 -2.77
C ILE A 256 -14.35 12.68 -3.03
N ALA A 257 -14.39 13.19 -4.25
CA ALA A 257 -13.76 14.47 -4.61
C ALA A 257 -14.61 15.70 -4.26
N THR A 258 -15.53 15.59 -3.31
CA THR A 258 -16.33 16.71 -2.85
C THR A 258 -15.71 17.30 -1.58
N ARG A 259 -15.57 18.62 -1.56
CA ARG A 259 -15.03 19.35 -0.41
C ARG A 259 -15.94 19.14 0.81
N GLY A 260 -15.35 18.75 1.95
CA GLY A 260 -16.07 18.41 3.18
C GLY A 260 -16.46 16.92 3.29
N THR A 261 -16.22 16.10 2.25
CA THR A 261 -16.48 14.66 2.33
C THR A 261 -15.52 13.98 3.29
N ASN A 262 -16.06 13.18 4.22
CA ASN A 262 -15.29 12.32 5.10
C ASN A 262 -14.88 11.04 4.36
N VAL A 263 -13.60 10.70 4.41
CA VAL A 263 -13.03 9.55 3.72
C VAL A 263 -11.99 8.88 4.60
N GLN A 264 -11.76 7.61 4.36
CA GLN A 264 -10.67 6.88 4.99
C GLN A 264 -9.48 6.79 4.04
N GLY A 265 -8.27 6.96 4.55
CA GLY A 265 -7.06 6.85 3.75
C GLY A 265 -6.01 5.98 4.40
N VAL A 266 -5.37 5.12 3.62
CA VAL A 266 -4.17 4.39 4.06
C VAL A 266 -2.96 5.29 3.85
N LEU A 267 -2.24 5.64 4.92
CA LEU A 267 -1.01 6.43 4.81
C LEU A 267 0.06 5.59 4.10
N VAL A 268 0.52 6.03 2.92
CA VAL A 268 1.47 5.26 2.10
C VAL A 268 2.87 5.85 2.03
N SER A 269 2.99 7.17 2.23
CA SER A 269 4.27 7.86 2.24
C SER A 269 4.24 9.04 3.19
N ARG A 270 5.35 9.25 3.90
CA ARG A 270 5.57 10.38 4.78
C ARG A 270 6.90 11.02 4.42
N VAL A 271 6.87 12.30 4.06
CA VAL A 271 8.03 13.16 3.97
C VAL A 271 7.75 14.47 4.71
N PRO A 272 8.76 15.25 5.14
CA PRO A 272 8.52 16.45 5.95
C PRO A 272 7.55 17.46 5.34
N SER A 273 7.47 17.53 4.01
CA SER A 273 6.64 18.47 3.26
C SER A 273 5.27 17.93 2.84
N LYS A 274 5.04 16.61 2.90
CA LYS A 274 3.75 16.01 2.51
C LYS A 274 3.55 14.59 3.03
N LEU A 275 2.28 14.22 3.20
CA LEU A 275 1.84 12.84 3.37
C LEU A 275 1.05 12.41 2.13
N LEU A 276 1.19 11.15 1.73
CA LEU A 276 0.42 10.56 0.63
C LEU A 276 -0.47 9.45 1.18
N PHE A 277 -1.71 9.41 0.70
CA PHE A 277 -2.72 8.43 1.08
C PHE A 277 -3.27 7.71 -0.16
N LYS A 278 -3.47 6.40 -0.05
CA LYS A 278 -4.30 5.62 -0.99
C LYS A 278 -5.73 5.57 -0.45
N LEU A 279 -6.70 5.82 -1.33
CA LEU A 279 -8.10 6.06 -0.96
C LEU A 279 -9.08 5.05 -1.58
N ASN A 280 -8.61 4.13 -2.42
CA ASN A 280 -9.45 3.20 -3.18
C ASN A 280 -10.53 3.90 -4.02
N CYS A 281 -10.17 5.02 -4.65
CA CYS A 281 -11.12 5.86 -5.39
C CYS A 281 -10.60 6.38 -6.73
N GLY A 282 -9.50 5.81 -7.24
CA GLY A 282 -8.83 6.30 -8.45
C GLY A 282 -8.16 7.67 -8.29
N ARG A 283 -8.04 8.19 -7.06
CA ARG A 283 -7.36 9.45 -6.74
C ARG A 283 -6.41 9.25 -5.58
N GLN A 284 -5.36 10.07 -5.54
CA GLN A 284 -4.39 10.06 -4.44
C GLN A 284 -4.72 11.15 -3.42
N GLY A 285 -4.72 10.78 -2.15
CA GLY A 285 -4.86 11.72 -1.04
C GLY A 285 -3.53 12.40 -0.73
N VAL A 286 -3.55 13.71 -0.49
CA VAL A 286 -2.35 14.50 -0.18
C VAL A 286 -2.59 15.39 1.03
N VAL A 287 -1.72 15.31 2.03
CA VAL A 287 -1.66 16.30 3.12
C VAL A 287 -0.39 17.10 2.93
N SER A 288 -0.48 18.39 2.61
CA SER A 288 0.68 19.22 2.24
C SER A 288 0.90 20.45 3.12
N THR A 289 -0.05 20.81 3.98
CA THR A 289 0.15 21.94 4.90
C THR A 289 0.83 21.47 6.17
N LEU A 290 1.80 22.23 6.68
CA LEU A 290 2.52 21.87 7.91
C LEU A 290 1.57 21.65 9.10
N SER A 291 0.51 22.45 9.21
CA SER A 291 -0.50 22.27 10.26
C SER A 291 -1.23 20.94 10.14
N ALA A 292 -1.65 20.55 8.94
CA ALA A 292 -2.34 19.27 8.73
C ALA A 292 -1.38 18.08 8.93
N ILE A 293 -0.15 18.15 8.42
CA ILE A 293 0.87 17.10 8.61
C ILE A 293 1.08 16.80 10.10
N LYS A 294 1.10 17.82 10.96
CA LYS A 294 1.24 17.66 12.42
C LYS A 294 0.08 16.89 13.06
N ARG A 295 -1.14 16.94 12.50
CA ARG A 295 -2.32 16.19 12.99
C ARG A 295 -2.32 14.70 12.66
N PHE A 296 -1.35 14.24 11.88
CA PHE A 296 -1.16 12.83 11.54
C PHE A 296 0.10 12.24 12.19
N ARG A 297 0.73 12.91 13.18
CA ARG A 297 1.97 12.40 13.83
C ARG A 297 1.78 11.03 14.48
N ASP A 298 0.56 10.73 14.91
CA ASP A 298 0.15 9.46 15.51
C ASP A 298 -0.01 8.33 14.48
N VAL A 299 -0.23 8.67 13.20
CA VAL A 299 -0.55 7.69 12.15
C VAL A 299 0.73 7.12 11.54
N GLN A 300 0.88 5.80 11.64
CA GLN A 300 2.00 5.08 11.04
C GLN A 300 1.72 4.72 9.59
N ILE A 301 2.80 4.51 8.83
CA ILE A 301 2.69 4.09 7.43
C ILE A 301 2.03 2.71 7.37
N GLY A 302 1.00 2.59 6.54
CA GLY A 302 0.13 1.44 6.42
C GLY A 302 -1.08 1.42 7.34
N GLU A 303 -1.25 2.42 8.21
CA GLU A 303 -2.47 2.60 8.98
C GLU A 303 -3.52 3.38 8.19
N VAL A 304 -4.78 3.08 8.50
CA VAL A 304 -5.94 3.82 8.02
C VAL A 304 -6.16 5.01 8.94
N ALA A 305 -6.38 6.19 8.36
CA ALA A 305 -6.79 7.38 9.08
C ALA A 305 -8.06 7.96 8.48
N ASP A 306 -8.94 8.45 9.36
CA ASP A 306 -10.12 9.21 8.95
C ASP A 306 -9.70 10.64 8.56
N CYS A 307 -10.15 11.05 7.38
CA CYS A 307 -9.77 12.29 6.74
C CYS A 307 -11.02 13.05 6.29
N VAL A 308 -10.87 14.36 6.10
CA VAL A 308 -11.85 15.20 5.40
C VAL A 308 -11.19 15.79 4.16
N VAL A 309 -11.93 15.82 3.05
CA VAL A 309 -11.46 16.41 1.80
C VAL A 309 -11.52 17.93 1.89
N SER A 310 -10.35 18.54 1.99
CA SER A 310 -10.21 19.98 2.13
C SER A 310 -10.28 20.73 0.79
N ASN A 311 -9.76 20.11 -0.27
CA ASN A 311 -9.73 20.66 -1.63
C ASN A 311 -9.43 19.55 -2.66
N VAL A 312 -9.48 19.89 -3.95
CA VAL A 312 -9.17 18.97 -5.07
C VAL A 312 -8.22 19.68 -6.04
N SER A 313 -7.28 18.94 -6.62
CA SER A 313 -6.39 19.48 -7.66
C SER A 313 -7.15 19.83 -8.95
N VAL A 314 -6.57 20.73 -9.75
CA VAL A 314 -7.17 21.19 -11.02
C VAL A 314 -7.39 20.04 -12.00
N ASP A 315 -6.46 19.08 -12.04
CA ASP A 315 -6.54 17.88 -12.89
C ASP A 315 -7.44 16.79 -12.29
N GLY A 316 -7.93 16.96 -11.06
CA GLY A 316 -8.77 15.99 -10.35
C GLY A 316 -8.04 14.76 -9.82
N ASN A 317 -6.75 14.57 -10.11
CA ASN A 317 -6.01 13.36 -9.72
C ASN A 317 -5.70 13.30 -8.22
N TYR A 318 -5.66 14.46 -7.56
CA TYR A 318 -5.35 14.59 -6.15
C TYR A 318 -6.51 15.18 -5.37
N VAL A 319 -6.75 14.62 -4.19
CA VAL A 319 -7.61 15.24 -3.17
C VAL A 319 -6.75 15.66 -1.99
N TYR A 320 -6.86 16.92 -1.60
CA TYR A 320 -6.14 17.45 -0.45
C TYR A 320 -6.90 17.09 0.82
N LEU A 321 -6.21 16.46 1.76
CA LEU A 321 -6.82 15.92 2.98
C LEU A 321 -6.42 16.76 4.20
N ASP A 322 -7.32 16.77 5.18
CA ASP A 322 -7.01 17.11 6.56
C ASP A 322 -7.53 16.00 7.50
N ARG A 323 -7.04 15.96 8.73
CA ARG A 323 -7.46 14.96 9.73
C ARG A 323 -8.92 15.21 10.11
N PHE A 324 -9.71 14.14 10.12
CA PHE A 324 -11.05 14.16 10.70
C PHE A 324 -10.99 13.54 12.11
N ASP A 325 -11.65 14.19 13.07
CA ASP A 325 -11.87 13.69 14.44
C ASP A 325 -13.32 14.00 14.81
N ALA A 326 -14.10 12.98 15.19
CA ALA A 326 -15.51 13.13 15.54
C ALA A 326 -15.74 14.03 16.77
N LEU A 327 -14.69 14.27 17.58
CA LEU A 327 -14.75 15.16 18.74
C LEU A 327 -14.46 16.63 18.39
N HIS A 328 -13.89 16.92 17.22
CA HIS A 328 -13.41 18.25 16.86
C HIS A 328 -13.71 18.61 15.40
N ASP A 329 -14.63 19.57 15.19
CA ASP A 329 -14.83 20.19 13.88
C ASP A 329 -13.66 21.15 13.57
N TYR A 330 -12.61 20.61 12.94
CA TYR A 330 -11.48 21.39 12.43
C TYR A 330 -11.80 22.13 11.11
N TRP A 331 -12.97 21.91 10.52
CA TRP A 331 -13.41 22.47 9.26
C TRP A 331 -13.97 23.89 9.42
N SER A 332 -14.71 24.11 10.50
CA SER A 332 -15.20 25.44 10.85
C SER A 332 -14.11 26.25 11.56
N LEU A 333 -13.62 27.31 10.91
CA LEU A 333 -12.71 28.29 11.53
C LEU A 333 -13.27 28.91 12.83
N LYS A 334 -14.60 28.83 13.05
CA LYS A 334 -15.27 29.29 14.26
C LYS A 334 -15.29 28.25 15.39
N GLN A 335 -15.21 26.95 15.06
CA GLN A 335 -15.36 25.85 16.03
C GLN A 335 -14.06 25.09 16.28
N ARG A 336 -13.01 25.38 15.50
CA ARG A 336 -11.66 24.88 15.70
C ARG A 336 -11.13 25.26 17.10
N PRO A 337 -10.62 24.31 17.90
CA PRO A 337 -9.96 24.61 19.17
C PRO A 337 -8.76 25.55 18.96
N LYS A 338 -8.68 26.62 19.77
CA LYS A 338 -7.57 27.59 19.73
C LYS A 338 -6.28 27.04 20.36
N SER A 339 -6.35 25.96 21.13
CA SER A 339 -5.19 25.30 21.75
C SER A 339 -4.57 24.25 20.83
N HIS A 340 -3.27 23.99 21.00
CA HIS A 340 -2.53 22.95 20.28
C HIS A 340 -3.25 21.59 20.34
N TYR A 341 -3.34 20.91 19.18
CA TYR A 341 -3.87 19.55 19.04
C TYR A 341 -3.22 18.61 20.06
N ARG A 342 -4.02 17.99 20.93
CA ARG A 342 -3.62 16.87 21.81
C ARG A 342 -4.25 15.58 21.25
N PRO A 343 -3.47 14.55 20.93
CA PRO A 343 -3.98 13.31 20.35
C PRO A 343 -4.88 12.54 21.33
N THR A 344 -5.96 11.95 20.82
CA THR A 344 -7.05 11.30 21.56
C THR A 344 -6.73 9.91 22.12
N ARG A 345 -5.45 9.50 22.17
CA ARG A 345 -5.04 8.20 22.75
C ARG A 345 -4.10 8.40 23.92
N GLN A 346 -4.68 8.70 25.07
CA GLN A 346 -4.24 8.11 26.33
C GLN A 346 -5.44 7.35 26.88
N ALA A 347 -5.37 6.03 26.84
CA ALA A 347 -6.24 5.20 27.66
C ALA A 347 -5.66 5.21 29.08
N ASP A 348 -6.52 5.64 29.99
CA ASP A 348 -6.56 5.45 31.44
C ASP A 348 -5.39 5.95 32.31
N GLU A 349 -5.71 6.88 33.19
CA GLU A 349 -5.81 6.59 34.63
C GLU A 349 -6.55 7.74 35.35
N HIS A 350 -7.70 7.40 35.95
CA HIS A 350 -8.38 8.08 37.07
C HIS A 350 -8.52 9.63 37.06
N GLU A 351 -9.74 10.14 36.83
CA GLU A 351 -10.53 10.89 37.85
C GLU A 351 -11.71 11.69 37.24
N THR A 352 -12.90 11.38 37.78
CA THR A 352 -14.16 12.13 37.93
C THR A 352 -14.41 13.43 37.14
N ALA A 353 -15.58 13.47 36.48
CA ALA A 353 -16.22 14.70 36.05
C ALA A 353 -16.71 15.54 37.26
N ASP A 354 -16.50 16.87 37.22
CA ASP A 354 -17.17 17.82 38.12
C ASP A 354 -18.29 18.57 37.35
N PRO A 355 -19.58 18.48 37.78
CA PRO A 355 -20.73 19.01 37.04
C PRO A 355 -21.02 20.52 37.22
N LEU A 356 -20.16 21.31 37.86
CA LEU A 356 -20.43 22.74 38.09
C LEU A 356 -19.15 23.56 38.01
N LEU A 357 -18.82 24.15 36.85
CA LEU A 357 -18.16 25.47 36.76
C LEU A 357 -18.14 25.95 35.29
N VAL A 358 -19.02 26.92 35.03
CA VAL A 358 -19.38 27.58 33.77
C VAL A 358 -18.26 28.52 33.28
N PRO A 359 -18.14 28.82 31.97
CA PRO A 359 -17.04 29.60 31.40
C PRO A 359 -17.05 31.05 31.89
N GLN A 360 -15.89 31.57 32.29
CA GLN A 360 -15.70 33.02 32.45
C GLN A 360 -15.31 33.62 31.10
N VAL A 361 -16.16 34.51 30.59
CA VAL A 361 -15.87 35.35 29.42
C VAL A 361 -14.87 36.44 29.84
N ASP A 362 -13.93 36.67 28.95
CA ASP A 362 -12.77 37.58 28.98
C ASP A 362 -13.13 39.06 29.25
N PRO A 363 -12.49 39.75 30.22
CA PRO A 363 -12.76 41.17 30.48
C PRO A 363 -11.88 42.17 29.70
N THR A 364 -10.94 41.74 28.85
CA THR A 364 -9.96 42.68 28.24
C THR A 364 -9.67 42.45 26.76
N ASP A 365 -10.70 42.10 25.99
CA ASP A 365 -10.75 42.57 24.61
C ASP A 365 -10.96 44.10 24.66
N HIS A 366 -9.89 44.87 24.49
CA HIS A 366 -9.84 46.13 23.74
C HIS A 366 -8.41 46.70 23.65
N ASP A 367 -8.11 47.25 22.47
CA ASP A 367 -7.04 48.21 22.16
C ASP A 367 -5.64 47.70 21.75
N ALA A 368 -5.53 47.56 20.43
CA ALA A 368 -4.60 48.31 19.59
C ALA A 368 -3.47 49.14 20.25
N HIS A 369 -2.26 48.93 19.70
CA HIS A 369 -1.21 49.91 19.41
C HIS A 369 -0.17 50.34 20.48
N MET A 370 1.10 50.28 20.01
CA MET A 370 2.22 51.24 20.19
C MET A 370 3.18 51.10 21.39
N HIS A 371 4.39 50.63 21.06
CA HIS A 371 5.73 51.22 21.32
C HIS A 371 6.35 51.36 22.73
N GLN A 372 7.69 51.28 22.67
CA GLN A 372 8.78 51.59 23.63
C GLN A 372 9.11 50.45 24.60
N ASP A 373 10.20 49.71 24.41
CA ASP A 373 11.64 50.08 24.35
C ASP A 373 12.21 50.47 25.71
N ASP A 374 13.33 49.82 26.02
CA ASP A 374 13.88 49.55 27.34
C ASP A 374 14.53 50.78 28.01
N GLY A 375 14.54 50.75 29.33
CA GLY A 375 15.38 51.64 30.11
C GLY A 375 15.47 51.24 31.58
N ARG A 376 16.38 50.30 31.91
CA ARG A 376 17.33 50.42 33.03
C ARG A 376 18.63 49.69 32.72
#